data_AF-A0A964C1N3-F1
#
_entry.id   AF-A0A964C1N3-F1
#
_cell.length_a   1.000
_cell.length_b   1.000
_cell.length_c   1.000
_cell.angle_alpha   90.00
_cell.angle_beta   90.00
_cell.angle_gamma   90.00
#
_symmetry.space_group_name_H-M   'P 1'
#
loop_
_entity.id
_entity.type
_entity.pdbx_description
1 polymer ?
#
loop_
_entity_poly.entity_id
_entity_poly.type
_entity_poly.pdbx_seq_one_letter_code
_entity_poly.pdbx_strand_id
1 'polypeptide(L)'
;MEKTVPELMAAISPAEWAQVPDSVLEQIYELVRRMDRVELEIAELRTENELLKEQLARTSANSSQPPSKNPQGFKPNRKEPTGKKRGGQLGHSGHERKLYPTQMCQEVINHYPQQCSGCGGILGIENSGQAYRHQVVEVPPVQRLVIEQMSVGTINRLRTEVSEAAPRCGHRSPTLHPAAADCGSR
;
A
#
# COMPACT_ATOMS: atom_id res chain seq x y z
N MET A 1 -25.64 30.03 29.91
CA MET A 1 -25.05 28.72 29.55
C MET A 1 -26.22 27.76 29.38
N GLU A 2 -26.37 27.17 28.20
CA GLU A 2 -27.42 26.16 27.99
C GLU A 2 -27.05 24.90 28.78
N LYS A 3 -28.05 24.32 29.45
CA LYS A 3 -27.87 23.09 30.23
C LYS A 3 -27.55 21.94 29.27
N THR A 4 -26.64 21.07 29.66
CA THR A 4 -26.31 19.87 28.89
C THR A 4 -27.48 18.87 28.90
N VAL A 5 -27.56 17.99 27.90
CA VAL A 5 -28.63 16.97 27.81
C VAL A 5 -28.75 16.11 29.08
N PRO A 6 -27.64 15.64 29.71
CA PRO A 6 -27.72 14.91 30.98
C PRO A 6 -28.28 15.75 32.12
N GLU A 7 -27.95 17.05 32.20
CA GLU A 7 -28.50 17.97 33.21
C GLU A 7 -30.00 18.24 32.99
N LEU A 8 -30.45 18.25 31.73
CA LEU A 8 -31.87 18.38 31.39
C LEU A 8 -32.65 17.12 31.77
N MET A 9 -32.10 15.92 31.52
CA MET A 9 -32.75 14.66 31.90
C MET A 9 -32.80 14.47 33.42
N ALA A 10 -31.74 14.86 34.13
CA ALA A 10 -31.68 14.78 35.59
C ALA A 10 -32.58 15.79 36.32
N ALA A 11 -33.08 16.81 35.61
CA ALA A 11 -33.96 17.82 36.19
C ALA A 11 -35.43 17.37 36.34
N ILE A 12 -35.83 16.25 35.72
CA ILE A 12 -37.20 15.73 35.79
C ILE A 12 -37.28 14.65 36.86
N SER A 13 -38.14 14.85 37.85
CA SER A 13 -38.31 13.90 38.95
C SER A 13 -39.09 12.65 38.51
N PRO A 14 -38.92 11.48 39.17
CA PRO A 14 -39.67 10.28 38.85
C PRO A 14 -41.20 10.44 38.98
N ALA A 15 -41.66 11.31 39.89
CA ALA A 15 -43.08 11.60 40.09
C ALA A 15 -43.68 12.43 38.94
N GLU A 16 -42.86 13.26 38.28
CA GLU A 16 -43.27 14.00 37.08
C GLU A 16 -43.34 13.08 35.86
N TRP A 17 -42.41 12.12 35.73
CA TRP A 17 -42.46 11.10 34.68
C TRP A 17 -43.70 10.20 34.77
N ALA A 18 -44.14 9.85 35.99
CA ALA A 18 -45.30 9.00 36.21
C ALA A 18 -46.65 9.65 35.80
N GLN A 19 -46.67 10.97 35.61
CA GLN A 19 -47.87 11.72 35.21
C GLN A 19 -47.97 11.90 33.69
N VAL A 20 -46.93 11.52 32.94
CA VAL A 20 -46.93 11.66 31.47
C VAL A 20 -47.89 10.63 30.86
N PRO A 21 -48.90 11.06 30.09
CA PRO A 21 -49.80 10.12 29.43
C PRO A 21 -49.06 9.25 28.41
N ASP A 22 -49.47 7.98 28.28
CA ASP A 22 -48.87 7.03 27.34
C ASP A 22 -48.86 7.54 25.90
N SER A 23 -49.89 8.29 25.49
CA SER A 23 -49.98 8.89 24.15
C SER A 23 -48.88 9.91 23.86
N VAL A 24 -48.35 10.59 24.88
CA VAL A 24 -47.23 11.51 24.75
C VAL A 24 -45.91 10.73 24.65
N LEU A 25 -45.75 9.67 25.45
CA LEU A 25 -44.58 8.79 25.37
C LEU A 25 -44.45 8.14 24.00
N GLU A 26 -45.55 7.65 23.42
CA GLU A 26 -45.56 7.08 22.06
C GLU A 26 -45.10 8.10 21.00
N GLN A 27 -45.52 9.36 21.12
CA GLN A 27 -45.05 10.41 20.22
C GLN A 27 -43.57 10.73 20.42
N ILE A 28 -43.07 10.73 21.66
CA ILE A 28 -41.63 10.91 21.93
C ILE A 28 -40.83 9.78 21.30
N TYR A 29 -41.27 8.52 21.46
CA TYR A 29 -40.60 7.38 20.83
C TYR A 29 -40.58 7.48 19.31
N GLU A 30 -41.69 7.92 18.70
CA GLU A 30 -41.74 8.15 17.26
C GLU A 30 -40.79 9.27 16.81
N LEU A 31 -40.69 10.36 17.57
CA LEU A 31 -39.75 11.44 17.27
C LEU A 31 -38.29 10.97 17.39
N VAL A 32 -37.96 10.21 18.43
CA VAL A 32 -36.62 9.62 18.60
C VAL A 32 -36.30 8.68 17.44
N ARG A 33 -37.22 7.79 17.05
CA ARG A 33 -37.05 6.93 15.86
C ARG A 33 -36.79 7.73 14.58
N ARG A 34 -37.49 8.85 14.40
CA ARG A 34 -37.26 9.73 13.24
C ARG A 34 -35.92 10.44 13.30
N MET A 35 -35.50 10.88 14.49
CA MET A 35 -34.18 11.48 14.71
C MET A 35 -33.08 10.48 14.36
N ASP A 36 -33.16 9.26 14.89
CA ASP A 36 -32.19 8.19 14.61
C ASP A 36 -32.07 7.92 13.10
N ARG A 37 -33.21 7.88 12.39
CA ARG A 37 -33.23 7.68 10.93
C ARG A 37 -32.55 8.82 10.18
N VAL A 38 -32.83 10.07 10.57
CA VAL A 38 -32.22 11.25 9.93
C VAL A 38 -30.73 11.34 10.25
N GLU A 39 -30.31 11.01 11.47
CA GLU A 39 -28.90 10.98 11.85
C GLU A 39 -28.12 9.94 11.04
N LEU A 40 -28.71 8.78 10.81
CA LEU A 40 -28.14 7.73 9.97
C LEU A 40 -28.01 8.20 8.51
N GLU A 41 -29.05 8.81 7.94
CA GLU A 41 -29.02 9.36 6.58
C GLU A 41 -27.98 10.48 6.44
N ILE A 42 -27.85 11.37 7.43
CA ILE A 42 -26.82 12.41 7.45
C ILE A 42 -25.42 11.79 7.48
N ALA A 43 -25.21 10.73 8.26
CA ALA A 43 -23.92 10.05 8.32
C ALA A 43 -23.57 9.44 6.95
N GLU A 44 -24.50 8.73 6.32
CA GLU A 44 -24.32 8.15 4.98
C GLU A 44 -24.00 9.23 3.94
N LEU A 45 -24.81 10.28 3.87
CA LEU A 45 -24.61 11.39 2.93
C LEU A 45 -23.27 12.10 3.15
N ARG A 46 -22.81 12.25 4.41
CA ARG A 46 -21.48 12.82 4.69
C ARG A 46 -20.37 11.94 4.14
N THR A 47 -20.44 10.63 4.36
CA THR A 47 -19.44 9.70 3.83
C THR A 47 -19.40 9.69 2.30
N GLU A 48 -20.57 9.72 1.64
CA GLU A 48 -20.65 9.81 0.19
C GLU A 48 -20.08 11.14 -0.32
N ASN A 49 -20.41 12.24 0.35
CA ASN A 49 -19.92 13.56 -0.01
C ASN A 49 -18.39 13.67 0.08
N GLU A 50 -17.79 13.10 1.13
CA GLU A 50 -16.33 13.02 1.29
C GLU A 50 -15.70 12.20 0.16
N LEU A 51 -16.25 11.03 -0.14
CA LEU A 51 -15.76 10.17 -1.21
C LEU A 51 -15.87 10.85 -2.59
N LEU A 52 -16.97 11.55 -2.88
CA LEU A 52 -17.14 12.31 -4.11
C LEU A 52 -16.16 13.49 -4.19
N LYS A 53 -15.94 14.21 -3.08
CA LYS A 53 -14.95 15.29 -3.00
C LYS A 53 -13.54 14.76 -3.27
N GLU A 54 -13.18 13.62 -2.69
CA GLU A 54 -11.90 12.98 -2.97
C GLU A 54 -11.76 12.59 -4.44
N GLN A 55 -12.81 12.01 -5.04
CA GLN A 55 -12.81 11.66 -6.45
C GLN A 55 -12.63 12.87 -7.36
N LEU A 56 -13.28 14.00 -7.05
CA LEU A 56 -13.13 15.25 -7.78
C LEU A 56 -11.77 15.91 -7.58
N ALA A 57 -11.15 15.73 -6.43
CA ALA A 57 -9.81 16.26 -6.13
C ALA A 57 -8.67 15.46 -6.80
N ARG A 58 -8.97 14.29 -7.39
CA ARG A 58 -7.99 13.49 -8.12
C ARG A 58 -7.60 14.15 -9.43
N THR A 59 -6.31 14.31 -9.62
CA THR A 59 -5.70 14.88 -10.82
C THR A 59 -4.45 14.08 -11.17
N SER A 60 -4.00 14.18 -12.42
CA SER A 60 -2.74 13.59 -12.86
C SER A 60 -1.51 13.98 -12.02
N ALA A 61 -1.58 15.08 -11.26
CA ALA A 61 -0.50 15.51 -10.38
C ALA A 61 -0.44 14.75 -9.04
N ASN A 62 -1.57 14.21 -8.56
CA ASN A 62 -1.66 13.60 -7.22
C ASN A 62 -2.17 12.15 -7.21
N SER A 63 -2.62 11.58 -8.35
CA SER A 63 -3.32 10.29 -8.32
C SER A 63 -3.00 9.31 -9.46
N SER A 64 -1.84 9.39 -10.10
CA SER A 64 -1.40 8.48 -11.20
C SER A 64 -2.41 8.32 -12.34
N GLN A 65 -3.40 9.20 -12.44
CA GLN A 65 -4.41 9.19 -13.50
C GLN A 65 -3.87 9.89 -14.75
N PRO A 66 -4.26 9.44 -15.96
CA PRO A 66 -3.81 10.08 -17.19
C PRO A 66 -4.31 11.54 -17.24
N PRO A 67 -3.53 12.48 -17.83
CA PRO A 67 -3.89 13.90 -17.89
C PRO A 67 -5.22 14.19 -18.59
N SER A 68 -5.69 13.29 -19.45
CA SER A 68 -6.97 13.39 -20.15
C SER A 68 -8.20 13.33 -19.22
N LYS A 69 -8.04 12.80 -18.00
CA LYS A 69 -9.09 12.75 -16.98
C LYS A 69 -9.08 13.95 -16.03
N ASN A 70 -8.17 14.91 -16.21
CA ASN A 70 -8.17 16.11 -15.38
C ASN A 70 -9.43 16.97 -15.63
N PRO A 71 -9.91 17.70 -14.61
CA PRO A 71 -10.99 18.66 -14.77
C PRO A 71 -10.69 19.73 -15.83
N GLN A 72 -11.73 20.24 -16.47
CA GLN A 72 -11.64 21.35 -17.43
C GLN A 72 -10.96 22.55 -16.77
N GLY A 73 -9.87 23.06 -17.37
CA GLY A 73 -9.11 24.20 -16.84
C GLY A 73 -7.97 23.84 -15.86
N PHE A 74 -7.76 22.57 -15.56
CA PHE A 74 -6.59 22.12 -14.80
C PHE A 74 -5.29 22.46 -15.55
N LYS A 75 -4.46 23.30 -14.95
CA LYS A 75 -3.11 23.62 -15.44
C LYS A 75 -2.09 22.96 -14.51
N PRO A 76 -1.35 21.94 -14.96
CA PRO A 76 -0.32 21.34 -14.11
C PRO A 76 0.72 22.39 -13.77
N ASN A 77 1.21 22.36 -12.53
CA ASN A 77 2.28 23.25 -12.10
C ASN A 77 3.56 22.92 -12.89
N ARG A 78 3.88 23.75 -13.89
CA ARG A 78 5.08 23.58 -14.71
C ARG A 78 6.25 24.18 -13.95
N LYS A 79 7.23 23.35 -13.59
CA LYS A 79 8.50 23.84 -13.06
C LYS A 79 9.17 24.72 -14.12
N GLU A 80 9.70 25.85 -13.68
CA GLU A 80 10.50 26.71 -14.55
C GLU A 80 11.71 25.93 -15.09
N PRO A 81 12.04 26.11 -16.38
CA PRO A 81 13.18 25.43 -16.97
C PRO A 81 14.46 25.90 -16.27
N THR A 82 15.26 24.95 -15.80
CA THR A 82 16.52 25.25 -15.09
C THR A 82 17.60 25.86 -15.99
N GLY A 83 17.37 25.97 -17.30
CA GLY A 83 18.35 26.42 -18.30
C GLY A 83 19.51 25.44 -18.54
N LYS A 84 19.58 24.33 -17.79
CA LYS A 84 20.65 23.33 -17.90
C LYS A 84 20.44 22.44 -19.11
N LYS A 85 21.54 22.09 -19.79
CA LYS A 85 21.52 21.11 -20.89
C LYS A 85 21.06 19.75 -20.37
N ARG A 86 20.31 19.00 -21.20
CA ARG A 86 19.90 17.62 -20.89
C ARG A 86 21.14 16.72 -20.84
N GLY A 87 21.22 15.84 -19.83
CA GLY A 87 22.36 14.93 -19.62
C GLY A 87 23.15 15.22 -18.35
N GLY A 88 24.26 14.49 -18.16
CA GLY A 88 25.20 14.71 -17.07
C GLY A 88 25.71 16.15 -17.09
N GLN A 89 25.65 16.83 -15.94
CA GLN A 89 26.12 18.21 -15.85
C GLN A 89 27.65 18.25 -15.92
N LEU A 90 28.20 19.36 -16.43
CA LEU A 90 29.64 19.57 -16.50
C LEU A 90 30.27 19.40 -15.10
N GLY A 91 31.26 18.52 -14.98
CA GLY A 91 31.91 18.20 -13.70
C GLY A 91 31.33 17.00 -12.94
N HIS A 92 30.22 16.39 -13.39
CA HIS A 92 29.76 15.13 -12.81
C HIS A 92 30.61 13.96 -13.32
N SER A 93 31.25 13.25 -12.40
CA SER A 93 31.91 11.98 -12.71
C SER A 93 30.87 10.95 -13.17
N GLY A 94 31.04 10.41 -14.37
CA GLY A 94 30.23 9.30 -14.86
C GLY A 94 30.34 8.11 -13.91
N HIS A 95 29.19 7.52 -13.59
CA HIS A 95 29.13 6.25 -12.87
C HIS A 95 28.74 5.18 -13.87
N GLU A 96 29.66 4.27 -14.14
CA GLU A 96 29.42 3.09 -14.95
C GLU A 96 29.33 1.84 -14.07
N ARG A 97 28.57 0.85 -14.54
CA ARG A 97 28.49 -0.44 -13.87
C ARG A 97 29.83 -1.13 -14.03
N LYS A 98 30.52 -1.37 -12.91
CA LYS A 98 31.76 -2.14 -12.90
C LYS A 98 31.48 -3.56 -13.40
N LEU A 99 32.31 -4.03 -14.34
CA LEU A 99 32.28 -5.41 -14.79
C LEU A 99 32.79 -6.33 -13.67
N TYR A 100 32.18 -7.49 -13.53
CA TYR A 100 32.69 -8.57 -12.71
C TYR A 100 34.05 -9.04 -13.26
N PRO A 101 34.99 -9.47 -12.39
CA PRO A 101 36.20 -10.16 -12.81
C PRO A 101 35.85 -11.42 -13.62
N THR A 102 36.65 -11.75 -14.63
CA THR A 102 36.42 -12.92 -15.49
C THR A 102 36.33 -14.23 -14.69
N GLN A 103 37.04 -14.32 -13.56
CA GLN A 103 37.01 -15.47 -12.63
C GLN A 103 35.64 -15.69 -11.96
N MET A 104 34.79 -14.66 -11.92
CA MET A 104 33.43 -14.73 -11.36
C MET A 104 32.37 -15.01 -12.44
N CYS A 105 32.76 -15.05 -13.72
CA CYS A 105 31.86 -15.39 -14.81
C CYS A 105 31.71 -16.91 -14.90
N GLN A 106 30.47 -17.40 -15.03
CA GLN A 106 30.19 -18.83 -15.21
C GLN A 106 30.69 -19.34 -16.56
N GLU A 107 30.62 -18.50 -17.59
CA GLU A 107 31.12 -18.77 -18.93
C GLU A 107 31.67 -17.48 -19.55
N VAL A 108 32.67 -17.61 -20.41
CA VAL A 108 33.25 -16.51 -21.20
C VAL A 108 33.24 -16.92 -22.66
N ILE A 109 32.33 -16.32 -23.42
CA ILE A 109 32.20 -16.57 -24.86
C ILE A 109 32.91 -15.44 -25.60
N ASN A 110 33.96 -15.79 -26.35
CA ASN A 110 34.68 -14.81 -27.16
C ASN A 110 34.07 -14.74 -28.56
N HIS A 111 33.64 -13.54 -28.95
CA HIS A 111 33.09 -13.27 -30.28
C HIS A 111 34.14 -12.56 -31.14
N TYR A 112 34.83 -13.31 -32.00
CA TYR A 112 35.78 -12.76 -32.96
C TYR A 112 35.23 -12.86 -34.39
N PRO A 113 35.03 -11.73 -35.09
CA PRO A 113 34.69 -11.77 -36.50
C PRO A 113 35.86 -12.35 -37.30
N GLN A 114 35.58 -13.28 -38.22
CA GLN A 114 36.62 -13.90 -39.06
C GLN A 114 37.02 -13.00 -40.24
N GLN A 115 36.13 -12.08 -40.64
CA GLN A 115 36.32 -11.19 -41.78
C GLN A 115 35.84 -9.78 -41.44
N CYS A 116 36.47 -8.79 -42.05
CA CYS A 116 36.07 -7.40 -41.95
C CYS A 116 34.73 -7.19 -42.69
N SER A 117 33.74 -6.61 -42.01
CA SER A 117 32.42 -6.32 -42.60
C SER A 117 32.46 -5.27 -43.71
N GLY A 118 33.52 -4.46 -43.81
CA GLY A 118 33.68 -3.44 -44.84
C GLY A 118 34.42 -3.93 -46.09
N CYS A 119 35.53 -4.65 -45.94
CA CYS A 119 36.40 -5.05 -47.06
C CYS A 119 36.53 -6.56 -47.28
N GLY A 120 35.97 -7.41 -46.42
CA GLY A 120 36.03 -8.87 -46.53
C GLY A 120 37.39 -9.51 -46.20
N GLY A 121 38.41 -8.72 -45.89
CA GLY A 121 39.73 -9.22 -45.49
C GLY A 121 39.66 -10.06 -44.21
N ILE A 122 40.50 -11.09 -44.11
CA ILE A 122 40.59 -11.98 -42.95
C ILE A 122 41.13 -11.21 -41.74
N LEU A 123 40.44 -11.30 -40.61
CA LEU A 123 40.87 -10.65 -39.36
C LEU A 123 41.58 -11.67 -38.47
N GLY A 124 42.88 -11.47 -38.25
CA GLY A 124 43.67 -12.24 -37.28
C GLY A 124 43.42 -11.79 -35.84
N ILE A 125 43.44 -12.75 -34.90
CA ILE A 125 43.23 -12.49 -33.46
C ILE A 125 44.30 -11.53 -32.91
N GLU A 126 45.52 -11.60 -33.42
CA GLU A 126 46.66 -10.76 -33.03
C GLU A 126 46.52 -9.27 -33.36
N ASN A 127 45.59 -8.89 -34.25
CA ASN A 127 45.38 -7.48 -34.66
C ASN A 127 44.19 -6.81 -33.94
N SER A 128 43.66 -7.44 -32.89
CA SER A 128 42.52 -6.92 -32.15
C SER A 128 42.97 -5.96 -31.04
N GLY A 129 42.40 -4.74 -31.04
CA GLY A 129 42.61 -3.75 -29.98
C GLY A 129 41.94 -4.16 -28.66
N GLN A 130 41.74 -3.21 -27.75
CA GLN A 130 41.09 -3.48 -26.47
C GLN A 130 39.68 -4.07 -26.69
N ALA A 131 39.47 -5.30 -26.23
CA ALA A 131 38.20 -5.99 -26.43
C ALA A 131 37.07 -5.30 -25.68
N TYR A 132 35.97 -5.00 -26.39
CA TYR A 132 34.74 -4.56 -25.74
C TYR A 132 34.15 -5.71 -24.92
N ARG A 133 33.93 -5.47 -23.64
CA ARG A 133 33.40 -6.47 -22.71
C ARG A 133 31.94 -6.15 -22.38
N HIS A 134 31.06 -7.11 -22.64
CA HIS A 134 29.66 -7.08 -22.24
C HIS A 134 29.37 -8.25 -21.31
N GLN A 135 28.69 -8.01 -20.19
CA GLN A 135 28.32 -9.04 -19.23
C GLN A 135 26.80 -9.10 -19.09
N VAL A 136 26.24 -10.25 -19.40
CA VAL A 136 24.85 -10.57 -19.13
C VAL A 136 24.79 -11.22 -17.75
N VAL A 137 24.00 -10.63 -16.84
CA VAL A 137 23.78 -11.17 -15.50
C VAL A 137 22.33 -11.60 -15.42
N GLU A 138 22.09 -12.89 -15.62
CA GLU A 138 20.77 -13.49 -15.48
C GLU A 138 20.58 -14.05 -14.06
N VAL A 139 19.37 -13.88 -13.53
CA VAL A 139 18.96 -14.54 -12.30
C VAL A 139 18.48 -15.94 -12.69
N PRO A 140 19.07 -17.02 -12.15
CA PRO A 140 18.63 -18.38 -12.46
C PRO A 140 17.15 -18.56 -12.07
N PRO A 141 16.43 -19.48 -12.73
CA PRO A 141 15.01 -19.67 -12.50
C PRO A 141 14.73 -19.95 -11.02
N VAL A 142 13.98 -19.06 -10.37
CA VAL A 142 13.61 -19.20 -8.96
C VAL A 142 12.50 -20.24 -8.84
N GLN A 143 12.72 -21.27 -8.03
CA GLN A 143 11.71 -22.30 -7.77
C GLN A 143 10.69 -21.79 -6.72
N ARG A 144 9.41 -22.14 -6.89
CA ARG A 144 8.35 -21.75 -5.94
C ARG A 144 8.50 -22.48 -4.61
N LEU A 145 8.46 -21.74 -3.51
CA LEU A 145 8.36 -22.30 -2.17
C LEU A 145 6.87 -22.36 -1.79
N VAL A 146 6.31 -23.58 -1.68
CA VAL A 146 4.92 -23.79 -1.24
C VAL A 146 4.95 -24.27 0.20
N ILE A 147 4.39 -23.47 1.10
CA ILE A 147 4.23 -23.81 2.52
C ILE A 147 2.74 -23.90 2.81
N GLU A 148 2.26 -25.11 3.07
CA GLU A 148 0.92 -25.32 3.58
C GLU A 148 0.94 -25.19 5.11
N GLN A 149 0.01 -24.40 5.65
CA GLN A 149 -0.16 -24.22 7.10
C GLN A 149 -1.59 -24.62 7.46
N MET A 150 -1.73 -25.76 8.14
CA MET A 150 -3.01 -26.20 8.65
C MET A 150 -3.15 -25.79 10.11
N SER A 151 -4.27 -25.17 10.46
CA SER A 151 -4.67 -24.94 11.84
C SER A 151 -6.01 -25.62 12.09
N VAL A 152 -6.11 -26.35 13.20
CA VAL A 152 -7.37 -26.94 13.66
C VAL A 152 -7.99 -25.95 14.64
N GLY A 153 -9.01 -25.22 14.18
CA GLY A 153 -9.87 -24.44 15.06
C GLY A 153 -10.96 -25.33 15.64
N THR A 154 -11.09 -25.41 16.96
CA THR A 154 -12.30 -25.97 17.58
C THR A 154 -13.46 -25.04 17.26
N ILE A 155 -14.37 -25.51 16.41
CA ILE A 155 -15.63 -24.85 16.11
C ILE A 155 -16.48 -24.89 17.40
N ASN A 156 -16.52 -23.80 18.16
CA ASN A 156 -17.58 -23.59 19.14
C ASN A 156 -18.82 -23.10 18.38
N ARG A 157 -19.55 -24.04 17.78
CA ARG A 157 -20.88 -23.81 17.24
C ARG A 157 -21.82 -23.77 18.46
N LEU A 158 -22.20 -22.58 18.90
CA LEU A 158 -23.57 -22.17 19.26
C LEU A 158 -23.57 -20.90 20.13
N ARG A 159 -24.55 -20.04 19.81
CA ARG A 159 -25.13 -18.90 20.54
C ARG A 159 -24.44 -17.52 20.48
N THR A 160 -25.06 -16.68 19.66
CA THR A 160 -25.66 -15.38 20.02
C THR A 160 -25.28 -14.80 21.39
N GLU A 161 -24.67 -13.61 21.33
CA GLU A 161 -24.69 -12.47 22.25
C GLU A 161 -24.78 -12.76 23.76
N VAL A 162 -23.69 -12.42 24.48
CA VAL A 162 -23.61 -11.39 25.53
C VAL A 162 -22.21 -11.47 26.16
N SER A 163 -21.73 -10.32 26.61
CA SER A 163 -20.50 -10.00 27.34
C SER A 163 -19.89 -11.06 28.28
N GLU A 164 -18.59 -10.85 28.52
CA GLU A 164 -17.72 -11.33 29.60
C GLU A 164 -16.72 -12.45 29.26
N ALA A 165 -15.45 -12.03 29.26
CA ALA A 165 -14.24 -12.76 29.62
C ALA A 165 -14.25 -14.27 29.35
N ALA A 166 -13.68 -14.66 28.20
CA ALA A 166 -13.14 -16.01 28.08
C ALA A 166 -12.13 -16.24 29.21
N PRO A 167 -12.26 -17.32 30.02
CA PRO A 167 -11.27 -17.64 31.03
C PRO A 167 -9.95 -17.87 30.30
N ARG A 168 -8.92 -17.12 30.72
CA ARG A 168 -7.53 -17.34 30.31
C ARG A 168 -7.12 -18.73 30.79
N CYS A 169 -7.46 -19.75 30.02
CA CYS A 169 -6.95 -21.07 30.26
C CYS A 169 -5.46 -21.03 29.85
N GLY A 170 -4.59 -21.15 30.86
CA GLY A 170 -3.15 -20.82 30.81
C GLY A 170 -2.29 -21.74 29.93
N HIS A 171 -2.86 -22.32 28.88
CA HIS A 171 -2.16 -23.18 27.95
C HIS A 171 -1.50 -22.30 26.89
N ARG A 172 -0.21 -22.02 27.08
CA ARG A 172 0.61 -21.48 26.00
C ARG A 172 0.70 -22.53 24.91
N SER A 173 0.10 -22.26 23.75
CA SER A 173 0.45 -22.94 22.51
C SER A 173 1.96 -22.80 22.33
N PRO A 174 2.72 -23.89 22.11
CA PRO A 174 4.14 -23.78 21.82
C PRO A 174 4.27 -23.05 20.49
N THR A 175 4.73 -21.80 20.52
CA THR A 175 5.25 -21.12 19.34
C THR A 175 6.50 -21.88 18.92
N LEU A 176 6.38 -22.76 17.92
CA LEU A 176 7.50 -23.25 17.15
C LEU A 176 8.06 -22.06 16.36
N HIS A 177 8.90 -21.25 17.01
CA HIS A 177 9.79 -20.35 16.28
C HIS A 177 10.82 -21.22 15.56
N PRO A 178 11.00 -21.09 14.23
CA PRO A 178 12.18 -21.64 13.59
C PRO A 178 13.41 -21.00 14.23
N ALA A 179 14.37 -21.84 14.63
CA ALA A 179 15.62 -21.44 15.24
C ALA A 179 16.29 -20.33 14.42
N ALA A 180 16.65 -19.23 15.09
CA ALA A 180 17.47 -18.19 14.52
C ALA A 180 18.77 -18.82 14.03
N ALA A 181 19.04 -18.68 12.73
CA ALA A 181 20.34 -19.01 12.17
C ALA A 181 21.39 -18.06 12.77
N ASP A 182 22.42 -18.63 13.39
CA ASP A 182 23.58 -17.93 13.90
C ASP A 182 24.20 -17.06 12.81
N CYS A 183 24.15 -15.76 13.03
CA CYS A 183 24.94 -14.75 12.34
C CYS A 183 26.40 -14.91 12.81
N GLY A 184 27.12 -15.82 12.17
CA GLY A 184 28.56 -15.94 12.30
C GLY A 184 29.25 -14.68 11.79
N SER A 185 29.86 -13.92 12.69
CA SER A 185 30.77 -12.83 12.36
C SER A 185 32.11 -13.40 11.90
N ARG A 186 32.45 -13.14 10.64
CA ARG A 186 33.82 -13.13 10.12
C ARG A 186 33.95 -12.01 9.08
#